data_AF-A0A7I8D1R9-F1
#
_entry.id   AF-A0A7I8D1R9-F1
#
_cell.length_a   1.000
_cell.length_b   1.000
_cell.length_c   1.000
_cell.angle_alpha   90.00
_cell.angle_beta   90.00
_cell.angle_gamma   90.00
#
_symmetry.space_group_name_H-M   'P 1'
#
loop_
_entity.id
_entity.type
_entity.pdbx_description
1 polymer ?
#
loop_
_entity_poly.entity_id
_entity_poly.type
_entity_poly.pdbx_seq_one_letter_code
_entity_poly.pdbx_strand_id
1 'polypeptide(L)'
;MESTISFPNLGDGLTFTIDRVAFSFNLFGQQVDIYWYGILIALGMLLAVLYAMRNAKRLDVNSDRLLDVILGGIIGGIIGARLYYVLFNLSDFTSFADVFNVKQGGLAIYGGLIGGLLVGGLICKWRKVSFFSVCDLAAVGFLIGQGIGRWGNFINQEAFGTNTNLPWGMTGDHISSYLYTNTQWLADHGVDVDFTQPVHPCFLYESIWCLIGVILLHLLSKRRRYKGQVFVGYVVWYGIGRFFIEGLRTDSLYIGSSNIRISQLLSGLVVIAAVIAHFIIMSKVKERESEDPNYVPVFGTVEQGGSLEDLRLAAAKQRALASSLTEEAQSLREQAAQLEKQEMEEAQKAASQDEPDQEVPDSEEASAKEEVPSQADEGQPKETSEQLIQKAEEAEKKAEEASEEASRLEQEAAKVQRQREASSLIAKASDLEKEAQSLKETAKTLRESREEGAEEKAQEAEAKAVQLEKEAKDYRRVAQKQNDEEDEVEDAAPVQKDNEEGEDING
;
A
#
# COMPACT_ATOMS: atom_id res chain seq x y z
N MET A 1 0.20 32.04 -26.00
CA MET A 1 0.20 33.52 -25.93
C MET A 1 0.46 33.89 -24.49
N GLU A 2 1.47 34.72 -24.22
CA GLU A 2 1.79 35.14 -22.85
C GLU A 2 0.59 35.85 -22.19
N SER A 3 0.39 35.56 -20.90
CA SER A 3 -0.67 36.16 -20.09
C SER A 3 -0.11 36.68 -18.78
N THR A 4 -0.60 37.83 -18.32
CA THR A 4 -0.12 38.43 -17.06
C THR A 4 -1.04 38.02 -15.92
N ILE A 5 -0.44 37.63 -14.81
CA ILE A 5 -1.10 37.33 -13.53
C ILE A 5 -0.48 38.25 -12.49
N SER A 6 -1.31 38.92 -11.67
CA SER A 6 -0.84 39.85 -10.65
C SER A 6 -1.51 39.60 -9.31
N PHE A 7 -0.79 39.90 -8.24
CA PHE A 7 -1.27 39.97 -6.87
C PHE A 7 -1.07 41.40 -6.36
N PRO A 8 -1.92 42.36 -6.78
CA PRO A 8 -1.66 43.80 -6.62
C PRO A 8 -1.57 44.27 -5.17
N ASN A 9 -2.17 43.52 -4.23
CA ASN A 9 -2.17 43.83 -2.81
C ASN A 9 -1.06 43.07 -2.03
N LEU A 10 -0.16 42.34 -2.71
CA LEU A 10 0.84 41.47 -2.10
C LEU A 10 2.25 42.07 -2.26
N GLY A 11 2.78 42.64 -1.17
CA GLY A 11 4.05 43.36 -1.18
C GLY A 11 3.97 44.59 -2.08
N ASP A 12 4.96 44.79 -2.95
CA ASP A 12 5.01 45.90 -3.92
C ASP A 12 4.19 45.63 -5.20
N GLY A 13 3.30 44.64 -5.20
CA GLY A 13 2.48 44.23 -6.34
C GLY A 13 3.13 43.14 -7.19
N LEU A 14 3.14 41.90 -6.68
CA LEU A 14 3.81 40.76 -7.31
C LEU A 14 3.16 40.36 -8.65
N THR A 15 3.94 40.37 -9.74
CA THR A 15 3.49 40.01 -11.11
C THR A 15 4.23 38.80 -11.69
N PHE A 16 3.53 38.03 -12.50
CA PHE A 16 4.06 36.91 -13.29
C PHE A 16 3.55 37.00 -14.73
N THR A 17 4.45 36.85 -15.71
CA THR A 17 4.08 36.70 -17.12
C THR A 17 4.38 35.26 -17.54
N ILE A 18 3.34 34.51 -17.94
CA ILE A 18 3.42 33.07 -18.21
C ILE A 18 2.57 32.74 -19.45
N ASP A 19 3.13 31.95 -20.38
CA ASP A 19 2.37 31.30 -21.45
C ASP A 19 1.83 29.94 -20.99
N ARG A 20 0.63 29.57 -21.44
CA ARG A 20 0.00 28.28 -21.13
C ARG A 20 0.70 27.11 -21.82
N VAL A 21 1.34 27.37 -22.95
CA VAL A 21 2.20 26.42 -23.66
C VAL A 21 3.59 26.44 -23.02
N ALA A 22 4.06 25.29 -22.57
CA ALA A 22 5.40 25.12 -22.02
C ALA A 22 6.44 24.96 -23.13
N PHE A 23 6.14 24.12 -24.13
CA PHE A 23 7.01 23.84 -25.26
C PHE A 23 6.18 23.61 -26.53
N SER A 24 6.63 24.15 -27.66
CA SER A 24 6.10 23.83 -29.00
C SER A 24 7.20 23.18 -29.83
N PHE A 25 6.89 22.11 -30.55
CA PHE A 25 7.81 21.50 -31.51
C PHE A 25 7.08 21.04 -32.78
N ASN A 26 7.80 20.96 -33.90
CA ASN A 26 7.24 20.44 -35.15
C ASN A 26 7.49 18.93 -35.24
N LEU A 27 6.43 18.16 -35.49
CA LEU A 27 6.46 16.71 -35.65
C LEU A 27 5.73 16.35 -36.95
N PHE A 28 6.45 15.78 -37.91
CA PHE A 28 5.95 15.43 -39.25
C PHE A 28 5.24 16.59 -39.98
N GLY A 29 5.71 17.82 -39.80
CA GLY A 29 5.11 19.03 -40.40
C GLY A 29 4.02 19.68 -39.53
N GLN A 30 3.46 18.99 -38.55
CA GLN A 30 2.45 19.54 -37.64
C GLN A 30 3.10 20.17 -36.41
N GLN A 31 2.59 21.32 -35.96
CA GLN A 31 2.96 21.87 -34.65
C GLN A 31 2.28 21.07 -33.53
N VAL A 32 3.06 20.68 -32.52
CA VAL A 32 2.61 19.99 -31.31
C VAL A 32 2.96 20.85 -30.11
N ASP A 33 1.94 21.32 -29.41
CA ASP A 33 2.06 22.16 -28.22
C ASP A 33 1.87 21.32 -26.94
N ILE A 34 2.84 21.41 -26.03
CA ILE A 34 2.81 20.78 -24.71
C ILE A 34 2.44 21.84 -23.69
N TYR A 35 1.30 21.64 -23.02
CA TYR A 35 0.74 22.60 -22.06
C TYR A 35 1.20 22.29 -20.63
N TRP A 36 1.41 23.35 -19.83
CA TRP A 36 1.84 23.20 -18.42
C TRP A 36 0.92 22.34 -17.57
N TYR A 37 -0.41 22.43 -17.77
CA TYR A 37 -1.36 21.60 -17.01
C TYR A 37 -1.12 20.10 -17.24
N GLY A 38 -0.71 19.69 -18.44
CA GLY A 38 -0.40 18.29 -18.76
C GLY A 38 0.88 17.81 -18.05
N ILE A 39 1.91 18.66 -18.01
CA ILE A 39 3.15 18.40 -17.28
C ILE A 39 2.88 18.28 -15.77
N LEU A 40 2.06 19.16 -15.20
CA LEU A 40 1.70 19.17 -13.78
C LEU A 40 0.84 17.96 -13.40
N ILE A 41 -0.10 17.53 -14.25
CA ILE A 41 -0.86 16.29 -14.04
C ILE A 41 0.07 15.06 -14.09
N ALA A 42 1.00 15.00 -15.05
CA ALA A 42 1.97 13.91 -15.15
C ALA A 42 2.92 13.86 -13.93
N LEU A 43 3.40 15.01 -13.47
CA LEU A 43 4.23 15.14 -12.26
C LEU A 43 3.45 14.73 -11.00
N GLY A 44 2.21 15.20 -10.86
CA GLY A 44 1.32 14.83 -9.76
C GLY A 44 1.02 13.33 -9.73
N MET A 45 0.79 12.71 -10.89
CA MET A 45 0.63 11.27 -11.03
C MET A 45 1.92 10.52 -10.65
N LEU A 46 3.08 10.95 -11.15
CA LEU A 46 4.37 10.34 -10.82
C LEU A 46 4.65 10.37 -9.31
N LEU A 47 4.46 11.53 -8.66
CA LEU A 47 4.66 11.68 -7.22
C LEU A 47 3.63 10.89 -6.40
N ALA A 48 2.39 10.77 -6.88
CA ALA A 48 1.38 9.90 -6.27
C ALA A 48 1.77 8.41 -6.34
N VAL A 49 2.31 7.95 -7.48
CA VAL A 49 2.80 6.57 -7.63
C VAL A 49 4.05 6.32 -6.78
N LEU A 50 5.01 7.25 -6.74
CA LEU A 50 6.20 7.15 -5.89
C LEU A 50 5.82 7.12 -4.39
N TYR A 51 4.85 7.94 -3.97
CA TYR A 51 4.28 7.85 -2.62
C TYR A 51 3.64 6.49 -2.37
N ALA A 52 2.78 6.00 -3.28
CA ALA A 52 2.08 4.74 -3.11
C ALA A 52 3.08 3.57 -3.01
N MET A 53 4.07 3.49 -3.90
CA MET A 53 5.10 2.45 -3.88
C MET A 53 5.94 2.46 -2.61
N ARG A 54 6.36 3.64 -2.12
CA ARG A 54 7.12 3.79 -0.87
C ARG A 54 6.30 3.37 0.37
N ASN A 55 4.97 3.48 0.31
CA ASN A 55 4.08 3.19 1.44
C ASN A 55 3.34 1.85 1.34
N ALA A 56 3.50 1.10 0.25
CA ALA A 56 2.73 -0.12 -0.04
C ALA A 56 2.86 -1.17 1.06
N LYS A 57 4.10 -1.57 1.41
CA LYS A 57 4.38 -2.57 2.46
C LYS A 57 3.76 -2.20 3.81
N ARG A 58 3.92 -0.93 4.23
CA ARG A 58 3.35 -0.36 5.47
C ARG A 58 1.81 -0.39 5.51
N LEU A 59 1.15 -0.39 4.36
CA LEU A 59 -0.31 -0.49 4.25
C LEU A 59 -0.80 -1.90 3.87
N ASP A 60 0.04 -2.92 4.03
CA ASP A 60 -0.30 -4.32 3.74
C ASP A 60 -0.71 -4.52 2.26
N VAL A 61 0.18 -4.08 1.36
CA VAL A 61 0.09 -4.25 -0.08
C VAL A 61 1.47 -4.59 -0.65
N ASN A 62 1.57 -5.72 -1.37
CA ASN A 62 2.78 -6.04 -2.14
C ASN A 62 2.98 -5.01 -3.28
N SER A 63 4.17 -4.42 -3.32
CA SER A 63 4.53 -3.33 -4.26
C SER A 63 4.42 -3.72 -5.74
N ASP A 64 4.76 -4.96 -6.08
CA ASP A 64 4.80 -5.41 -7.48
C ASP A 64 3.38 -5.50 -8.03
N ARG A 65 2.48 -6.17 -7.30
CA ARG A 65 1.05 -6.28 -7.60
C ARG A 65 0.32 -4.93 -7.56
N LEU A 66 0.83 -3.96 -6.81
CA LEU A 66 0.27 -2.60 -6.76
C LEU A 66 0.47 -1.87 -8.10
N LEU A 67 1.60 -2.07 -8.80
CA LEU A 67 1.84 -1.44 -10.09
C LEU A 67 0.81 -1.88 -11.14
N ASP A 68 0.44 -3.16 -11.20
CA ASP A 68 -0.60 -3.63 -12.12
C ASP A 68 -1.97 -2.97 -11.85
N VAL A 69 -2.32 -2.81 -10.57
CA VAL A 69 -3.56 -2.14 -10.16
C VAL A 69 -3.54 -0.66 -10.52
N ILE A 70 -2.39 0.03 -10.33
CA ILE A 70 -2.20 1.43 -10.71
C ILE A 70 -2.31 1.59 -12.23
N LEU A 71 -1.55 0.82 -13.00
CA LEU A 71 -1.51 0.92 -14.47
C LEU A 71 -2.87 0.58 -15.10
N GLY A 72 -3.48 -0.52 -14.67
CA GLY A 72 -4.82 -0.90 -15.13
C GLY A 72 -5.91 0.07 -14.65
N GLY A 73 -5.77 0.66 -13.47
CA GLY A 73 -6.64 1.74 -12.97
C GLY A 73 -6.53 3.02 -13.81
N ILE A 74 -5.32 3.40 -14.24
CA ILE A 74 -5.10 4.54 -15.15
C ILE A 74 -5.75 4.26 -16.52
N ILE A 75 -5.52 3.08 -17.10
CA ILE A 75 -6.12 2.68 -18.39
C ILE A 75 -7.65 2.65 -18.29
N GLY A 76 -8.20 2.02 -17.23
CA GLY A 76 -9.63 1.98 -16.95
C GLY A 76 -10.22 3.37 -16.73
N GLY A 77 -9.48 4.28 -16.12
CA GLY A 77 -9.85 5.69 -15.97
C GLY A 77 -9.92 6.43 -17.30
N ILE A 78 -8.91 6.28 -18.18
CA ILE A 78 -8.92 6.93 -19.51
C ILE A 78 -10.10 6.40 -20.35
N ILE A 79 -10.31 5.09 -20.37
CA ILE A 79 -11.43 4.45 -21.08
C ILE A 79 -12.78 4.92 -20.50
N GLY A 80 -12.94 4.86 -19.16
CA GLY A 80 -14.17 5.28 -18.49
C GLY A 80 -14.50 6.76 -18.68
N ALA A 81 -13.48 7.63 -18.65
CA ALA A 81 -13.64 9.06 -18.90
C ALA A 81 -14.13 9.35 -20.32
N ARG A 82 -13.63 8.60 -21.33
CA ARG A 82 -14.11 8.73 -22.70
C ARG A 82 -15.50 8.15 -22.89
N LEU A 83 -15.76 6.94 -22.39
CA LEU A 83 -17.08 6.30 -22.49
C LEU A 83 -18.18 7.14 -21.85
N TYR A 84 -17.93 7.69 -20.66
CA TYR A 84 -18.88 8.59 -19.99
C TYR A 84 -19.09 9.88 -20.80
N TYR A 85 -18.03 10.50 -21.33
CA TYR A 85 -18.19 11.68 -22.18
C TYR A 85 -19.06 11.38 -23.42
N VAL A 86 -18.81 10.26 -24.09
CA VAL A 86 -19.57 9.84 -25.28
C VAL A 86 -21.04 9.58 -24.93
N LEU A 87 -21.32 8.84 -23.85
CA LEU A 87 -22.68 8.50 -23.41
C LEU A 87 -23.56 9.72 -23.08
N PHE A 88 -22.96 10.81 -22.60
CA PHE A 88 -23.69 12.04 -22.26
C PHE A 88 -23.71 13.10 -23.38
N ASN A 89 -22.96 12.91 -24.47
CA ASN A 89 -22.90 13.83 -25.61
C ASN A 89 -23.14 13.10 -26.95
N LEU A 90 -24.01 12.06 -26.96
CA LEU A 90 -24.27 11.20 -28.13
C LEU A 90 -24.76 11.96 -29.37
N SER A 91 -25.32 13.16 -29.21
CA SER A 91 -25.70 14.07 -30.29
C SER A 91 -24.54 14.54 -31.16
N ASP A 92 -23.32 14.56 -30.60
CA ASP A 92 -22.17 15.28 -31.16
C ASP A 92 -21.28 14.36 -32.01
N PHE A 93 -21.54 13.04 -31.96
CA PHE A 93 -20.77 12.01 -32.64
C PHE A 93 -21.47 11.54 -33.92
N THR A 94 -20.93 11.94 -35.08
CA THR A 94 -21.49 11.55 -36.39
C THR A 94 -20.88 10.25 -36.94
N SER A 95 -19.72 9.82 -36.46
CA SER A 95 -19.08 8.55 -36.80
C SER A 95 -18.64 7.76 -35.57
N PHE A 96 -18.67 6.44 -35.66
CA PHE A 96 -18.13 5.54 -34.63
C PHE A 96 -16.59 5.70 -34.44
N ALA A 97 -15.89 6.23 -35.45
CA ALA A 97 -14.46 6.56 -35.32
C ALA A 97 -14.20 7.69 -34.31
N ASP A 98 -15.11 8.67 -34.23
CA ASP A 98 -14.97 9.86 -33.39
C ASP A 98 -15.03 9.50 -31.89
N VAL A 99 -15.70 8.39 -31.55
CA VAL A 99 -15.74 7.80 -30.19
C VAL A 99 -14.33 7.58 -29.63
N PHE A 100 -13.36 7.23 -30.48
CA PHE A 100 -11.97 6.98 -30.09
C PHE A 100 -11.06 8.22 -30.17
N ASN A 101 -11.54 9.34 -30.73
CA ASN A 101 -10.74 10.54 -30.96
C ASN A 101 -10.54 11.39 -29.71
N VAL A 102 -9.69 10.92 -28.79
CA VAL A 102 -9.31 11.63 -27.56
C VAL A 102 -8.47 12.90 -27.80
N LYS A 103 -7.95 13.12 -29.02
CA LYS A 103 -7.11 14.30 -29.33
C LYS A 103 -7.91 15.61 -29.33
N GLN A 104 -9.22 15.54 -29.54
CA GLN A 104 -10.14 16.70 -29.50
C GLN A 104 -10.63 17.01 -28.07
N GLY A 105 -10.03 16.40 -27.03
CA GLY A 105 -10.55 16.45 -25.67
C GLY A 105 -11.73 15.49 -25.47
N GLY A 106 -12.71 15.89 -24.66
CA GLY A 106 -13.89 15.07 -24.36
C GLY A 106 -13.57 13.87 -23.46
N LEU A 107 -13.13 14.15 -22.23
CA LEU A 107 -12.90 13.19 -21.15
C LEU A 107 -13.63 13.66 -19.88
N ALA A 108 -14.61 12.88 -19.41
CA ALA A 108 -15.42 13.26 -18.24
C ALA A 108 -14.84 12.70 -16.94
N ILE A 109 -14.56 13.57 -15.97
CA ILE A 109 -13.89 13.20 -14.70
C ILE A 109 -14.64 12.13 -13.90
N TYR A 110 -15.98 12.16 -13.90
CA TYR A 110 -16.81 11.13 -13.25
C TYR A 110 -16.60 9.75 -13.89
N GLY A 111 -16.55 9.67 -15.21
CA GLY A 111 -16.22 8.45 -15.94
C GLY A 111 -14.81 7.95 -15.61
N GLY A 112 -13.85 8.87 -15.44
CA GLY A 112 -12.48 8.52 -15.05
C GLY A 112 -12.40 7.90 -13.66
N LEU A 113 -13.10 8.48 -12.68
CA LEU A 113 -13.17 7.92 -11.34
C LEU A 113 -13.87 6.56 -11.32
N ILE A 114 -15.01 6.41 -12.02
CA ILE A 114 -15.76 5.16 -12.10
C ILE A 114 -14.95 4.07 -12.80
N GLY A 115 -14.40 4.34 -13.98
CA GLY A 115 -13.62 3.37 -14.75
C GLY A 115 -12.34 2.95 -14.04
N GLY A 116 -11.63 3.88 -13.39
CA GLY A 116 -10.44 3.59 -12.61
C GLY A 116 -10.73 2.73 -11.38
N LEU A 117 -11.81 3.02 -10.64
CA LEU A 117 -12.22 2.21 -9.49
C LEU A 117 -12.71 0.81 -9.91
N LEU A 118 -13.45 0.68 -11.01
CA LEU A 118 -13.94 -0.61 -11.51
C LEU A 118 -12.79 -1.51 -12.00
N VAL A 119 -11.92 -1.00 -12.86
CA VAL A 119 -10.80 -1.81 -13.40
C VAL A 119 -9.73 -2.04 -12.33
N GLY A 120 -9.38 -1.03 -11.54
CA GLY A 120 -8.48 -1.17 -10.40
C GLY A 120 -9.00 -2.18 -9.37
N GLY A 121 -10.30 -2.15 -9.05
CA GLY A 121 -10.95 -3.12 -8.16
C GLY A 121 -10.98 -4.55 -8.71
N LEU A 122 -11.21 -4.72 -10.01
CA LEU A 122 -11.13 -6.02 -10.68
C LEU A 122 -9.70 -6.60 -10.62
N ILE A 123 -8.68 -5.77 -10.84
CA ILE A 123 -7.27 -6.18 -10.75
C ILE A 123 -6.87 -6.44 -9.30
N CYS A 124 -7.39 -5.69 -8.32
CA CYS A 124 -7.20 -6.02 -6.88
C CYS A 124 -7.68 -7.44 -6.57
N LYS A 125 -8.87 -7.81 -7.07
CA LYS A 125 -9.42 -9.17 -6.93
C LYS A 125 -8.56 -10.21 -7.63
N TRP A 126 -8.13 -9.96 -8.86
CA TRP A 126 -7.30 -10.89 -9.65
C TRP A 126 -5.92 -11.12 -9.04
N ARG A 127 -5.24 -10.04 -8.61
CA ARG A 127 -3.89 -10.08 -8.01
C ARG A 127 -3.90 -10.40 -6.51
N LYS A 128 -5.07 -10.66 -5.92
CA LYS A 128 -5.26 -10.96 -4.49
C LYS A 128 -4.59 -9.91 -3.59
N VAL A 129 -4.92 -8.63 -3.80
CA VAL A 129 -4.50 -7.51 -2.93
C VAL A 129 -5.73 -6.81 -2.34
N SER A 130 -5.61 -6.26 -1.13
CA SER A 130 -6.74 -5.65 -0.44
C SER A 130 -7.14 -4.33 -1.10
N PHE A 131 -8.30 -4.32 -1.77
CA PHE A 131 -8.88 -3.13 -2.40
C PHE A 131 -8.89 -1.92 -1.44
N PHE A 132 -9.30 -2.10 -0.19
CA PHE A 132 -9.35 -1.01 0.78
C PHE A 132 -7.97 -0.47 1.19
N SER A 133 -6.92 -1.30 1.23
CA SER A 133 -5.55 -0.81 1.41
C SER A 133 -5.03 -0.07 0.17
N VAL A 134 -5.42 -0.49 -1.04
CA VAL A 134 -5.13 0.27 -2.27
C VAL A 134 -5.87 1.60 -2.26
N CYS A 135 -7.12 1.65 -1.79
CA CYS A 135 -7.85 2.90 -1.58
C CYS A 135 -7.16 3.81 -0.54
N ASP A 136 -6.60 3.27 0.55
CA ASP A 136 -5.81 4.04 1.54
C ASP A 136 -4.54 4.66 0.94
N LEU A 137 -3.88 3.96 0.01
CA LEU A 137 -2.73 4.47 -0.75
C LEU A 137 -3.16 5.55 -1.75
N ALA A 138 -4.20 5.26 -2.54
CA ALA A 138 -4.76 6.15 -3.55
C ALA A 138 -5.34 7.44 -2.95
N ALA A 139 -5.90 7.39 -1.74
CA ALA A 139 -6.42 8.54 -1.00
C ALA A 139 -5.40 9.68 -0.85
N VAL A 140 -4.17 9.35 -0.46
CA VAL A 140 -3.09 10.34 -0.34
C VAL A 140 -2.54 10.70 -1.73
N GLY A 141 -2.45 9.73 -2.65
CA GLY A 141 -2.07 9.96 -4.04
C GLY A 141 -2.99 10.95 -4.78
N PHE A 142 -4.30 10.91 -4.52
CA PHE A 142 -5.26 11.85 -5.09
C PHE A 142 -5.01 13.28 -4.61
N LEU A 143 -4.71 13.49 -3.32
CA LEU A 143 -4.38 14.83 -2.81
C LEU A 143 -3.05 15.35 -3.38
N ILE A 144 -2.05 14.49 -3.60
CA ILE A 144 -0.80 14.86 -4.29
C ILE A 144 -1.12 15.31 -5.73
N GLY A 145 -1.88 14.51 -6.47
CA GLY A 145 -2.27 14.82 -7.85
C GLY A 145 -3.14 16.08 -7.97
N GLN A 146 -4.10 16.26 -7.06
CA GLN A 146 -4.98 17.43 -7.00
C GLN A 146 -4.20 18.71 -6.66
N GLY A 147 -3.40 18.68 -5.59
CA GLY A 147 -2.64 19.85 -5.12
C GLY A 147 -1.57 20.34 -6.11
N ILE A 148 -1.01 19.43 -6.93
CA ILE A 148 -0.10 19.80 -8.03
C ILE A 148 -0.89 20.23 -9.27
N GLY A 149 -1.94 19.50 -9.65
CA GLY A 149 -2.78 19.81 -10.80
C GLY A 149 -3.45 21.19 -10.73
N ARG A 150 -3.74 21.70 -9.53
CA ARG A 150 -4.28 23.05 -9.30
C ARG A 150 -3.37 24.17 -9.80
N TRP A 151 -2.06 23.97 -9.86
CA TRP A 151 -1.14 24.95 -10.49
C TRP A 151 -1.33 25.04 -12.01
N GLY A 152 -1.93 24.02 -12.65
CA GLY A 152 -2.39 24.12 -14.03
C GLY A 152 -3.51 25.16 -14.18
N ASN A 153 -4.41 25.25 -13.18
CA ASN A 153 -5.49 26.24 -13.20
C ASN A 153 -4.98 27.68 -12.97
N PHE A 154 -3.92 27.86 -12.20
CA PHE A 154 -3.21 29.14 -12.07
C PHE A 154 -2.68 29.63 -13.42
N ILE A 155 -1.91 28.77 -14.12
CA ILE A 155 -1.34 29.10 -15.43
C ILE A 155 -2.43 29.31 -16.49
N ASN A 156 -3.52 28.54 -16.43
CA ASN A 156 -4.69 28.72 -17.28
C ASN A 156 -5.59 29.92 -16.88
N GLN A 157 -5.32 30.62 -15.77
CA GLN A 157 -6.17 31.67 -15.21
C GLN A 157 -7.66 31.26 -15.13
N GLU A 158 -7.94 30.07 -14.59
CA GLU A 158 -9.27 29.46 -14.49
C GLU A 158 -9.56 28.99 -13.05
N ALA A 159 -10.77 28.51 -12.77
CA ALA A 159 -11.13 27.93 -11.46
C ALA A 159 -10.91 28.88 -10.26
N PHE A 160 -11.05 30.19 -10.47
CA PHE A 160 -10.92 31.23 -9.45
C PHE A 160 -12.25 31.51 -8.72
N GLY A 161 -12.19 32.37 -7.71
CA GLY A 161 -13.36 32.75 -6.90
C GLY A 161 -13.97 34.11 -7.21
N THR A 162 -14.90 34.53 -6.36
CA THR A 162 -15.47 35.88 -6.33
C THR A 162 -14.41 36.94 -6.00
N ASN A 163 -14.77 38.21 -6.16
CA ASN A 163 -13.87 39.31 -5.84
C ASN A 163 -13.46 39.34 -4.36
N THR A 164 -12.28 39.88 -4.08
CA THR A 164 -11.68 39.88 -2.75
C THR A 164 -10.76 41.07 -2.52
N ASN A 165 -10.81 41.63 -1.31
CA ASN A 165 -9.93 42.71 -0.85
C ASN A 165 -8.75 42.19 -0.02
N LEU A 166 -8.53 40.86 0.00
CA LEU A 166 -7.42 40.24 0.71
C LEU A 166 -6.07 40.56 0.04
N PRO A 167 -4.95 40.55 0.80
CA PRO A 167 -3.64 40.90 0.25
C PRO A 167 -3.16 39.92 -0.84
N TRP A 168 -3.60 38.66 -0.80
CA TRP A 168 -3.34 37.65 -1.83
C TRP A 168 -4.44 37.57 -2.91
N GLY A 169 -5.25 38.63 -3.10
CA GLY A 169 -6.18 38.71 -4.23
C GLY A 169 -5.43 38.69 -5.56
N MET A 170 -5.98 37.97 -6.55
CA MET A 170 -5.35 37.70 -7.85
C MET A 170 -6.08 38.43 -8.98
N THR A 171 -5.36 38.98 -9.96
CA THR A 171 -5.91 39.51 -11.22
C THR A 171 -5.19 38.92 -12.42
N GLY A 172 -5.80 39.01 -13.60
CA GLY A 172 -5.21 38.57 -14.86
C GLY A 172 -6.15 38.74 -16.04
N ASP A 173 -5.60 38.83 -17.25
CA ASP A 173 -6.32 39.22 -18.47
C ASP A 173 -7.55 38.34 -18.75
N HIS A 174 -7.42 37.03 -18.52
CA HIS A 174 -8.49 36.04 -18.74
C HIS A 174 -9.53 36.06 -17.62
N ILE A 175 -9.12 36.38 -16.38
CA ILE A 175 -10.02 36.54 -15.23
C ILE A 175 -10.98 37.70 -15.48
N SER A 176 -10.45 38.88 -15.80
CA SER A 176 -11.26 40.07 -16.11
C SER A 176 -12.12 39.86 -17.36
N SER A 177 -11.60 39.21 -18.40
CA SER A 177 -12.37 38.88 -19.61
C SER A 177 -13.55 37.94 -19.33
N TYR A 178 -13.35 36.91 -18.50
CA TYR A 178 -14.41 36.00 -18.07
C TYR A 178 -15.45 36.73 -17.20
N LEU A 179 -15.01 37.46 -16.17
CA LEU A 179 -15.93 38.18 -15.27
C LEU A 179 -16.81 39.18 -16.04
N TYR A 180 -16.24 39.93 -16.97
CA TYR A 180 -16.97 40.84 -17.86
C TYR A 180 -17.99 40.11 -18.75
N THR A 181 -17.58 38.99 -19.37
CA THR A 181 -18.44 38.23 -20.28
C THR A 181 -19.59 37.52 -19.54
N ASN A 182 -19.35 37.11 -18.29
CA ASN A 182 -20.29 36.31 -17.50
C ASN A 182 -21.03 37.13 -16.41
N THR A 183 -20.85 38.46 -16.33
CA THR A 183 -21.40 39.30 -15.23
C THR A 183 -22.89 39.07 -14.98
N GLN A 184 -23.73 39.10 -16.02
CA GLN A 184 -25.17 38.89 -15.87
C GLN A 184 -25.51 37.49 -15.36
N TRP A 185 -24.89 36.46 -15.93
CA TRP A 185 -25.12 35.06 -15.53
C TRP A 185 -24.68 34.81 -14.08
N LEU A 186 -23.61 35.46 -13.62
CA LEU A 186 -23.16 35.42 -12.22
C LEU A 186 -24.19 36.11 -11.32
N ALA A 187 -24.65 37.31 -11.68
CA ALA A 187 -25.67 38.06 -10.94
C ALA A 187 -27.00 37.30 -10.83
N ASP A 188 -27.44 36.61 -11.90
CA ASP A 188 -28.66 35.77 -11.92
C ASP A 188 -28.57 34.62 -10.87
N HIS A 189 -27.37 34.11 -10.62
CA HIS A 189 -27.09 33.10 -9.58
C HIS A 189 -26.77 33.70 -8.20
N GLY A 190 -26.93 35.01 -8.02
CA GLY A 190 -26.67 35.73 -6.77
C GLY A 190 -25.19 36.02 -6.49
N VAL A 191 -24.35 36.04 -7.52
CA VAL A 191 -22.91 36.30 -7.44
C VAL A 191 -22.60 37.65 -8.09
N ASP A 192 -22.55 38.70 -7.28
CA ASP A 192 -22.13 40.04 -7.73
C ASP A 192 -20.61 40.09 -7.94
N VAL A 193 -20.15 40.72 -9.02
CA VAL A 193 -18.74 40.77 -9.43
C VAL A 193 -18.35 42.05 -10.16
N ASP A 194 -17.14 42.53 -9.88
CA ASP A 194 -16.46 43.60 -10.61
C ASP A 194 -15.23 43.02 -11.32
N PHE A 195 -15.20 43.11 -12.65
CA PHE A 195 -14.11 42.58 -13.48
C PHE A 195 -12.77 43.36 -13.32
N THR A 196 -12.78 44.50 -12.63
CA THR A 196 -11.60 45.30 -12.30
C THR A 196 -10.96 44.93 -10.95
N GLN A 197 -11.70 44.24 -10.07
CA GLN A 197 -11.22 43.91 -8.72
C GLN A 197 -10.49 42.55 -8.67
N PRO A 198 -9.53 42.36 -7.74
CA PRO A 198 -8.91 41.05 -7.52
C PRO A 198 -9.93 39.98 -7.13
N VAL A 199 -9.64 38.72 -7.46
CA VAL A 199 -10.43 37.54 -7.08
C VAL A 199 -9.72 36.66 -6.07
N HIS A 200 -10.48 35.84 -5.36
CA HIS A 200 -9.94 34.75 -4.55
C HIS A 200 -9.16 33.74 -5.44
N PRO A 201 -7.84 33.51 -5.20
CA PRO A 201 -7.08 32.47 -5.88
C PRO A 201 -7.46 31.07 -5.34
N CYS A 202 -8.64 30.58 -5.69
CA CYS A 202 -9.14 29.28 -5.22
C CYS A 202 -8.19 28.11 -5.54
N PHE A 203 -7.41 28.20 -6.63
CA PHE A 203 -6.34 27.23 -6.91
C PHE A 203 -5.38 27.06 -5.72
N LEU A 204 -4.95 28.16 -5.09
CA LEU A 204 -3.99 28.17 -3.99
C LEU A 204 -4.63 27.60 -2.72
N TYR A 205 -5.91 27.89 -2.49
CA TYR A 205 -6.66 27.34 -1.36
C TYR A 205 -6.82 25.83 -1.50
N GLU A 206 -7.17 25.34 -2.69
CA GLU A 206 -7.24 23.90 -2.97
C GLU A 206 -5.86 23.24 -2.88
N SER A 207 -4.79 23.87 -3.38
CA SER A 207 -3.40 23.36 -3.25
C SER A 207 -2.94 23.23 -1.80
N ILE A 208 -3.16 24.26 -0.96
CA ILE A 208 -2.81 24.24 0.46
C ILE A 208 -3.66 23.22 1.22
N TRP A 209 -4.97 23.16 0.95
CA TRP A 209 -5.87 22.17 1.55
C TRP A 209 -5.47 20.74 1.21
N CYS A 210 -5.03 20.50 -0.03
CA CYS A 210 -4.49 19.21 -0.45
C CYS A 210 -3.16 18.89 0.26
N LEU A 211 -2.24 19.84 0.38
CA LEU A 211 -0.96 19.64 1.07
C LEU A 211 -1.13 19.30 2.56
N ILE A 212 -1.99 20.05 3.26
CA ILE A 212 -2.36 19.75 4.67
C ILE A 212 -3.00 18.37 4.75
N GLY A 213 -3.89 18.03 3.82
CA GLY A 213 -4.50 16.71 3.72
C GLY A 213 -3.50 15.58 3.50
N VAL A 214 -2.47 15.76 2.67
CA VAL A 214 -1.38 14.78 2.49
C VAL A 214 -0.67 14.52 3.81
N ILE A 215 -0.36 15.56 4.58
CA ILE A 215 0.28 15.43 5.89
C ILE A 215 -0.65 14.70 6.88
N LEU A 216 -1.89 15.17 7.04
CA LEU A 216 -2.85 14.60 7.99
C LEU A 216 -3.21 13.14 7.66
N LEU A 217 -3.42 12.81 6.38
CA LEU A 217 -3.72 11.45 5.96
C LEU A 217 -2.49 10.55 5.94
N HIS A 218 -1.28 11.07 5.72
CA HIS A 218 -0.07 10.29 5.96
C HIS A 218 0.07 9.92 7.44
N LEU A 219 -0.17 10.86 8.36
CA LEU A 219 -0.17 10.60 9.80
C LEU A 219 -1.30 9.63 10.22
N LEU A 220 -2.52 9.81 9.70
CA LEU A 220 -3.63 8.86 9.89
C LEU A 220 -3.30 7.47 9.34
N SER A 221 -2.62 7.38 8.20
CA SER A 221 -2.20 6.10 7.60
C SER A 221 -1.16 5.36 8.43
N LYS A 222 -0.42 6.04 9.30
CA LYS A 222 0.40 5.37 10.34
C LYS A 222 -0.50 4.76 11.42
N ARG A 223 -1.59 5.44 11.81
CA ARG A 223 -2.46 5.09 12.94
C ARG A 223 -3.85 4.56 12.52
N ARG A 224 -3.97 3.88 11.37
CA ARG A 224 -5.25 3.30 10.92
C ARG A 224 -5.60 2.05 11.72
N ARG A 225 -6.85 1.94 12.16
CA ARG A 225 -7.41 0.75 12.84
C ARG A 225 -8.09 -0.23 11.87
N TYR A 226 -8.53 0.25 10.70
CA TYR A 226 -9.11 -0.60 9.66
C TYR A 226 -8.63 -0.24 8.25
N LYS A 227 -8.62 -1.22 7.35
CA LYS A 227 -8.29 -1.03 5.92
C LYS A 227 -9.40 -0.20 5.27
N GLY A 228 -9.06 0.94 4.66
CA GLY A 228 -10.01 1.91 4.11
C GLY A 228 -10.26 3.14 4.99
N GLN A 229 -9.68 3.24 6.19
CA GLN A 229 -9.85 4.40 7.07
C GLN A 229 -9.23 5.68 6.50
N VAL A 230 -8.11 5.57 5.78
CA VAL A 230 -7.42 6.72 5.16
C VAL A 230 -8.24 7.20 3.95
N PHE A 231 -8.85 6.28 3.21
CA PHE A 231 -9.80 6.63 2.15
C PHE A 231 -11.06 7.33 2.68
N VAL A 232 -11.66 6.84 3.77
CA VAL A 232 -12.78 7.53 4.44
C VAL A 232 -12.34 8.92 4.94
N GLY A 233 -11.13 9.03 5.50
CA GLY A 233 -10.51 10.29 5.90
C GLY A 233 -10.32 11.27 4.73
N TYR A 234 -9.92 10.78 3.55
CA TYR A 234 -9.85 11.58 2.31
C TYR A 234 -11.22 12.07 1.85
N VAL A 235 -12.23 11.19 1.85
CA VAL A 235 -13.60 11.57 1.45
C VAL A 235 -14.15 12.67 2.36
N VAL A 236 -13.90 12.60 3.67
CA VAL A 236 -14.24 13.67 4.62
C VAL A 236 -13.40 14.93 4.37
N TRP A 237 -12.06 14.82 4.33
CA TRP A 237 -11.16 15.97 4.23
C TRP A 237 -11.33 16.74 2.91
N TYR A 238 -11.26 16.05 1.77
CA TYR A 238 -11.46 16.66 0.46
C TYR A 238 -12.90 17.14 0.29
N GLY A 239 -13.89 16.41 0.82
CA GLY A 239 -15.29 16.83 0.80
C GLY A 239 -15.53 18.15 1.54
N ILE A 240 -14.94 18.34 2.72
CA ILE A 240 -15.02 19.60 3.49
C ILE A 240 -14.37 20.75 2.70
N GLY A 241 -13.15 20.56 2.19
CA GLY A 241 -12.47 21.58 1.37
C GLY A 241 -13.26 21.94 0.11
N ARG A 242 -13.81 20.93 -0.58
CA ARG A 242 -14.66 21.10 -1.75
C ARG A 242 -15.93 21.87 -1.41
N PHE A 243 -16.59 21.58 -0.28
CA PHE A 243 -17.81 22.27 0.15
C PHE A 243 -17.58 23.78 0.36
N PHE A 244 -16.52 24.16 1.06
CA PHE A 244 -16.23 25.56 1.34
C PHE A 244 -15.67 26.31 0.11
N ILE A 245 -14.71 25.73 -0.61
CA ILE A 245 -14.07 26.41 -1.74
C ILE A 245 -15.00 26.46 -2.97
N GLU A 246 -15.88 25.47 -3.17
CA GLU A 246 -16.94 25.57 -4.19
C GLU A 246 -17.90 26.72 -3.91
N GLY A 247 -18.13 27.10 -2.65
CA GLY A 247 -18.92 28.28 -2.30
C GLY A 247 -18.29 29.61 -2.72
N LEU A 248 -16.96 29.65 -2.92
CA LEU A 248 -16.23 30.84 -3.38
C LEU A 248 -16.13 30.95 -4.90
N ARG A 249 -16.34 29.86 -5.67
CA ARG A 249 -16.07 29.83 -7.12
C ARG A 249 -17.06 30.65 -7.95
N THR A 250 -16.62 31.09 -9.13
CA THR A 250 -17.50 31.74 -10.13
C THR A 250 -18.01 30.73 -11.17
N ASP A 251 -17.23 29.70 -11.49
CA ASP A 251 -17.47 28.71 -12.55
C ASP A 251 -18.19 27.42 -12.06
N SER A 252 -19.04 27.54 -11.04
CA SER A 252 -19.79 26.41 -10.47
C SER A 252 -20.87 25.86 -11.41
N LEU A 253 -21.05 24.53 -11.38
CA LEU A 253 -22.16 23.84 -12.06
C LEU A 253 -23.40 23.77 -11.15
N TYR A 254 -24.54 24.24 -11.63
CA TYR A 254 -25.79 24.37 -10.89
C TYR A 254 -26.82 23.27 -11.23
N ILE A 255 -27.75 22.98 -10.31
CA ILE A 255 -28.86 22.04 -10.54
C ILE A 255 -29.94 22.73 -11.36
N GLY A 256 -29.90 22.56 -12.69
CA GLY A 256 -30.87 23.14 -13.61
C GLY A 256 -30.91 24.67 -13.48
N SER A 257 -32.09 25.23 -13.22
CA SER A 257 -32.31 26.68 -13.01
C SER A 257 -32.37 27.05 -11.51
N SER A 258 -31.63 26.37 -10.65
CA SER A 258 -31.57 26.66 -9.20
C SER A 258 -30.17 27.03 -8.75
N ASN A 259 -30.05 27.93 -7.77
CA ASN A 259 -28.77 28.43 -7.26
C ASN A 259 -28.04 27.41 -6.36
N ILE A 260 -28.34 26.12 -6.48
CA ILE A 260 -27.70 25.02 -5.75
C ILE A 260 -26.53 24.46 -6.58
N ARG A 261 -25.31 24.64 -6.08
CA ARG A 261 -24.06 24.17 -6.70
C ARG A 261 -23.93 22.65 -6.51
N ILE A 262 -23.88 21.89 -7.61
CA ILE A 262 -23.86 20.42 -7.62
C ILE A 262 -22.70 19.87 -6.77
N SER A 263 -21.50 20.42 -6.96
CA SER A 263 -20.32 19.95 -6.21
C SER A 263 -20.42 20.21 -4.72
N GLN A 264 -21.12 21.27 -4.31
CA GLN A 264 -21.30 21.64 -2.89
C GLN A 264 -22.34 20.73 -2.23
N LEU A 265 -23.50 20.49 -2.87
CA LEU A 265 -24.49 19.54 -2.37
C LEU A 265 -23.91 18.12 -2.29
N LEU A 266 -23.25 17.65 -3.36
CA LEU A 266 -22.68 16.30 -3.42
C LEU A 266 -21.60 16.11 -2.36
N SER A 267 -20.69 17.07 -2.18
CA SER A 267 -19.65 16.98 -1.15
C SER A 267 -20.23 16.97 0.27
N GLY A 268 -21.23 17.81 0.57
CA GLY A 268 -21.92 17.78 1.86
C GLY A 268 -22.56 16.43 2.19
N LEU A 269 -23.34 15.86 1.25
CA LEU A 269 -23.96 14.54 1.41
C LEU A 269 -22.93 13.42 1.59
N VAL A 270 -21.86 13.45 0.79
CA VAL A 270 -20.78 12.45 0.82
C VAL A 270 -19.94 12.53 2.10
N VAL A 271 -19.68 13.74 2.64
CA VAL A 271 -19.03 13.92 3.95
C VAL A 271 -19.90 13.32 5.06
N ILE A 272 -21.20 13.60 5.09
CA ILE A 272 -22.12 13.05 6.11
C ILE A 272 -22.13 11.51 6.04
N ALA A 273 -22.25 10.95 4.83
CA ALA A 273 -22.22 9.50 4.64
C ALA A 273 -20.88 8.88 5.07
N ALA A 274 -19.75 9.52 4.78
CA ALA A 274 -18.42 9.06 5.16
C ALA A 274 -18.17 9.13 6.68
N VAL A 275 -18.66 10.16 7.36
CA VAL A 275 -18.60 10.27 8.84
C VAL A 275 -19.46 9.20 9.50
N ILE A 276 -20.69 8.97 9.02
CA ILE A 276 -21.56 7.90 9.53
C ILE A 276 -20.91 6.52 9.31
N ALA A 277 -20.36 6.27 8.12
CA ALA A 277 -19.64 5.04 7.82
C ALA A 277 -18.38 4.87 8.71
N HIS A 278 -17.64 5.94 8.99
CA HIS A 278 -16.49 5.90 9.90
C HIS A 278 -16.89 5.40 11.30
N PHE A 279 -17.93 6.00 11.90
CA PHE A 279 -18.39 5.58 13.22
C PHE A 279 -18.95 4.16 13.24
N ILE A 280 -19.77 3.77 12.26
CA ILE A 280 -20.31 2.39 12.18
C ILE A 280 -19.20 1.35 12.05
N ILE A 281 -18.17 1.61 11.22
CA ILE A 281 -17.02 0.70 11.08
C ILE A 281 -16.19 0.69 12.36
N MET A 282 -15.92 1.85 12.97
CA MET A 282 -15.15 1.96 14.21
C MET A 282 -15.82 1.22 15.38
N SER A 283 -17.15 1.33 15.53
CA SER A 283 -17.89 0.55 16.53
C SER A 283 -17.72 -0.96 16.33
N LYS A 284 -17.82 -1.45 15.09
CA LYS A 284 -17.63 -2.88 14.76
C LYS A 284 -16.18 -3.36 14.88
N VAL A 285 -15.21 -2.45 14.78
CA VAL A 285 -13.81 -2.74 15.11
C VAL A 285 -13.67 -2.90 16.62
N LYS A 286 -14.17 -1.94 17.42
CA LYS A 286 -14.10 -2.02 18.89
C LYS A 286 -14.88 -3.20 19.47
N GLU A 287 -16.03 -3.54 18.90
CA GLU A 287 -16.83 -4.73 19.22
C GLU A 287 -15.94 -6.00 19.11
N ARG A 288 -15.27 -6.18 17.97
CA ARG A 288 -14.32 -7.29 17.75
C ARG A 288 -13.07 -7.24 18.62
N GLU A 289 -12.52 -6.05 18.87
CA GLU A 289 -11.42 -5.82 19.84
C GLU A 289 -11.82 -6.24 21.27
N SER A 290 -13.12 -6.31 21.58
CA SER A 290 -13.63 -6.76 22.89
C SER A 290 -14.09 -8.22 22.95
N GLU A 291 -14.58 -8.78 21.84
CA GLU A 291 -15.12 -10.15 21.75
C GLU A 291 -14.05 -11.22 21.47
N ASP A 292 -13.04 -10.94 20.65
CA ASP A 292 -12.02 -11.91 20.24
C ASP A 292 -10.65 -11.58 20.87
N PRO A 293 -10.17 -12.39 21.85
CA PRO A 293 -8.84 -12.21 22.46
C PRO A 293 -7.68 -12.27 21.47
N ASN A 294 -7.88 -12.85 20.28
CA ASN A 294 -6.88 -12.98 19.21
C ASN A 294 -7.03 -11.88 18.14
N TYR A 295 -7.91 -10.90 18.34
CA TYR A 295 -8.12 -9.83 17.36
C TYR A 295 -6.82 -9.04 17.12
N VAL A 296 -6.33 -9.10 15.89
CA VAL A 296 -5.16 -8.34 15.45
C VAL A 296 -5.62 -7.00 14.84
N PRO A 297 -5.39 -5.86 15.50
CA PRO A 297 -5.70 -4.55 14.91
C PRO A 297 -4.83 -4.27 13.68
N VAL A 298 -5.33 -3.45 12.75
CA VAL A 298 -4.58 -3.03 11.54
C VAL A 298 -3.47 -2.01 11.88
N PHE A 299 -3.41 -1.56 13.14
CA PHE A 299 -2.31 -0.77 13.70
C PHE A 299 -1.33 -1.69 14.43
N GLY A 300 -0.02 -1.47 14.27
CA GLY A 300 1.03 -2.36 14.83
C GLY A 300 1.64 -3.33 13.81
N THR A 301 1.62 -3.00 12.52
CA THR A 301 2.28 -3.79 11.46
C THR A 301 3.32 -2.96 10.71
N VAL A 302 4.54 -3.50 10.56
CA VAL A 302 5.59 -2.98 9.66
C VAL A 302 6.19 -1.63 10.08
N GLU A 303 6.84 -1.59 11.25
CA GLU A 303 8.17 -0.96 11.32
C GLU A 303 9.18 -2.10 11.47
N GLN A 304 9.82 -2.45 10.36
CA GLN A 304 10.60 -3.69 10.14
C GLN A 304 9.72 -4.96 10.09
N GLY A 305 10.26 -6.03 9.48
CA GLY A 305 9.54 -7.26 9.11
C GLY A 305 8.49 -7.12 7.99
N GLY A 306 8.00 -8.27 7.52
CA GLY A 306 6.87 -8.35 6.60
C GLY A 306 5.52 -8.20 7.32
N SER A 307 4.40 -8.57 6.67
CA SER A 307 3.24 -8.95 7.48
C SER A 307 3.59 -10.22 8.29
N LEU A 308 2.91 -10.44 9.41
CA LEU A 308 3.11 -11.64 10.21
C LEU A 308 2.78 -12.93 9.42
N GLU A 309 1.86 -12.83 8.46
CA GLU A 309 1.56 -13.92 7.52
C GLU A 309 2.70 -14.12 6.52
N ASP A 310 3.34 -13.05 6.01
CA ASP A 310 4.52 -13.17 5.15
C ASP A 310 5.70 -13.82 5.89
N LEU A 311 5.96 -13.44 7.15
CA LEU A 311 7.03 -14.03 7.97
C LEU A 311 6.78 -15.51 8.23
N ARG A 312 5.58 -15.88 8.69
CA ARG A 312 5.17 -17.28 8.89
C ARG A 312 5.20 -18.09 7.58
N LEU A 313 4.83 -17.48 6.45
CA LEU A 313 4.88 -18.12 5.12
C LEU A 313 6.31 -18.28 4.60
N ALA A 314 7.21 -17.34 4.90
CA ALA A 314 8.62 -17.43 4.56
C ALA A 314 9.32 -18.51 5.39
N ALA A 315 9.09 -18.53 6.71
CA ALA A 315 9.53 -19.60 7.61
C ALA A 315 9.06 -20.98 7.11
N ALA A 316 7.76 -21.15 6.85
CA ALA A 316 7.19 -22.42 6.38
C ALA A 316 7.79 -22.87 5.04
N LYS A 317 8.15 -21.94 4.14
CA LYS A 317 8.86 -22.26 2.89
C LYS A 317 10.28 -22.74 3.13
N GLN A 318 11.05 -22.04 3.97
CA GLN A 318 12.43 -22.44 4.24
C GLN A 318 12.49 -23.76 5.02
N ARG A 319 11.54 -24.00 5.94
CA ARG A 319 11.36 -25.28 6.62
C ARG A 319 11.03 -26.43 5.67
N ALA A 320 10.18 -26.17 4.66
CA ALA A 320 9.89 -27.14 3.61
C ALA A 320 11.09 -27.40 2.70
N LEU A 321 11.85 -26.36 2.33
CA LEU A 321 13.08 -26.48 1.54
C LEU A 321 14.14 -27.32 2.28
N ALA A 322 14.39 -27.02 3.55
CA ALA A 322 15.29 -27.79 4.42
C ALA A 322 14.88 -29.27 4.50
N SER A 323 13.58 -29.55 4.61
CA SER A 323 13.05 -30.91 4.62
C SER A 323 13.36 -31.63 3.29
N SER A 324 13.07 -31.02 2.14
CA SER A 324 13.34 -31.63 0.82
C SER A 324 14.83 -31.84 0.53
N LEU A 325 15.69 -30.94 0.98
CA LEU A 325 17.15 -31.08 0.84
C LEU A 325 17.71 -32.18 1.77
N THR A 326 17.09 -32.39 2.93
CA THR A 326 17.42 -33.52 3.82
C THR A 326 17.02 -34.85 3.19
N GLU A 327 15.84 -34.93 2.56
CA GLU A 327 15.40 -36.12 1.81
C GLU A 327 16.29 -36.38 0.58
N GLU A 328 16.72 -35.34 -0.14
CA GLU A 328 17.68 -35.43 -1.25
C GLU A 328 19.03 -35.97 -0.79
N ALA A 329 19.61 -35.43 0.29
CA ALA A 329 20.88 -35.89 0.84
C ALA A 329 20.83 -37.35 1.32
N GLN A 330 19.74 -37.76 1.98
CA GLN A 330 19.54 -39.15 2.38
C GLN A 330 19.49 -40.09 1.17
N SER A 331 18.75 -39.72 0.12
CA SER A 331 18.69 -40.50 -1.12
C SER A 331 20.05 -40.59 -1.83
N LEU A 332 20.86 -39.52 -1.80
CA LEU A 332 22.21 -39.51 -2.36
C LEU A 332 23.17 -40.42 -1.56
N ARG A 333 23.11 -40.42 -0.23
CA ARG A 333 23.86 -41.37 0.62
C ARG A 333 23.44 -42.82 0.38
N GLU A 334 22.13 -43.09 0.23
CA GLU A 334 21.64 -44.45 -0.10
C GLU A 334 22.11 -44.93 -1.47
N GLN A 335 22.19 -44.04 -2.46
CA GLN A 335 22.74 -44.35 -3.78
C GLN A 335 24.25 -44.60 -3.74
N ALA A 336 25.01 -43.77 -3.02
CA ALA A 336 26.45 -43.95 -2.81
C ALA A 336 26.76 -45.31 -2.17
N ALA A 337 26.08 -45.67 -1.07
CA ALA A 337 26.27 -46.96 -0.39
C ALA A 337 25.87 -48.17 -1.25
N GLN A 338 24.92 -48.01 -2.18
CA GLN A 338 24.60 -49.05 -3.17
C GLN A 338 25.67 -49.20 -4.25
N LEU A 339 26.30 -48.09 -4.67
CA LEU A 339 27.41 -48.09 -5.63
C LEU A 339 28.69 -48.66 -5.01
N GLU A 340 29.09 -48.23 -3.81
CA GLU A 340 30.23 -48.82 -3.07
C GLU A 340 30.08 -50.35 -2.93
N LYS A 341 28.86 -50.83 -2.68
CA LYS A 341 28.57 -52.27 -2.58
C LYS A 341 28.69 -52.98 -3.93
N GLN A 342 28.29 -52.35 -5.03
CA GLN A 342 28.49 -52.88 -6.39
C GLN A 342 29.98 -52.89 -6.77
N GLU A 343 30.71 -51.80 -6.48
CA GLU A 343 32.15 -51.66 -6.69
C GLU A 343 32.93 -52.74 -5.92
N MET A 344 32.57 -53.00 -4.65
CA MET A 344 33.14 -54.10 -3.86
C MET A 344 32.77 -55.50 -4.42
N GLU A 345 31.53 -55.72 -4.85
CA GLU A 345 31.10 -57.00 -5.43
C GLU A 345 31.68 -57.26 -6.82
N GLU A 346 32.06 -56.24 -7.60
CA GLU A 346 32.79 -56.38 -8.85
C GLU A 346 34.28 -56.60 -8.59
N ALA A 347 34.89 -55.86 -7.65
CA ALA A 347 36.29 -56.05 -7.26
C ALA A 347 36.56 -57.47 -6.71
N GLN A 348 35.64 -58.03 -5.91
CA GLN A 348 35.75 -59.41 -5.43
C GLN A 348 35.64 -60.44 -6.56
N LYS A 349 34.81 -60.19 -7.59
CA LYS A 349 34.71 -61.07 -8.76
C LYS A 349 35.99 -61.03 -9.59
N ALA A 350 36.54 -59.84 -9.86
CA ALA A 350 37.80 -59.68 -10.57
C ALA A 350 38.95 -60.40 -9.86
N ALA A 351 39.09 -60.21 -8.53
CA ALA A 351 40.09 -60.90 -7.71
C ALA A 351 39.92 -62.43 -7.63
N SER A 352 38.82 -62.99 -8.13
CA SER A 352 38.55 -64.43 -8.20
C SER A 352 38.77 -65.05 -9.58
N GLN A 353 39.28 -64.28 -10.56
CA GLN A 353 39.51 -64.74 -11.94
C GLN A 353 40.98 -64.85 -12.35
N ASP A 354 41.92 -64.38 -11.51
CA ASP A 354 43.37 -64.52 -11.73
C ASP A 354 43.95 -65.80 -11.08
N GLU A 355 43.56 -66.99 -11.55
CA GLU A 355 44.38 -68.21 -11.44
C GLU A 355 44.89 -68.63 -12.84
N PRO A 356 46.22 -68.70 -13.07
CA PRO A 356 46.78 -68.88 -14.41
C PRO A 356 47.05 -70.35 -14.77
N ASP A 357 46.03 -71.08 -15.23
CA ASP A 357 46.20 -72.44 -15.76
C ASP A 357 46.77 -72.43 -17.19
N GLN A 358 47.78 -73.27 -17.45
CA GLN A 358 48.45 -73.42 -18.75
C GLN A 358 48.12 -74.78 -19.36
N GLU A 359 47.60 -74.84 -20.60
CA GLU A 359 48.06 -75.76 -21.67
C GLU A 359 47.30 -75.56 -23.01
N VAL A 360 47.93 -75.96 -24.12
CA VAL A 360 47.54 -75.77 -25.54
C VAL A 360 48.24 -76.86 -26.38
N PRO A 361 47.72 -77.38 -27.52
CA PRO A 361 46.45 -77.14 -28.24
C PRO A 361 45.48 -78.36 -28.06
N ASP A 362 44.67 -78.93 -28.96
CA ASP A 362 44.35 -78.84 -30.42
C ASP A 362 42.98 -79.57 -30.64
N SER A 363 42.26 -79.60 -31.79
CA SER A 363 42.47 -79.08 -33.16
C SER A 363 41.14 -78.91 -33.93
N GLU A 364 41.19 -78.17 -35.04
CA GLU A 364 40.28 -78.22 -36.23
C GLU A 364 38.76 -77.91 -36.12
N GLU A 365 38.31 -76.97 -36.97
CA GLU A 365 37.00 -76.85 -37.69
C GLU A 365 35.65 -76.88 -36.91
N ALA A 366 34.64 -76.01 -37.15
CA ALA A 366 34.34 -75.13 -38.28
C ALA A 366 33.33 -73.99 -37.97
N SER A 367 33.08 -73.15 -38.98
CA SER A 367 31.82 -72.40 -39.23
C SER A 367 31.43 -71.21 -38.34
N ALA A 368 32.09 -70.09 -38.58
CA ALA A 368 31.60 -68.70 -38.62
C ALA A 368 30.10 -68.38 -38.35
N LYS A 369 29.87 -67.24 -37.67
CA LYS A 369 29.05 -66.15 -38.22
C LYS A 369 29.26 -64.76 -37.58
N GLU A 370 29.30 -63.76 -38.45
CA GLU A 370 28.86 -62.35 -38.27
C GLU A 370 29.50 -61.48 -37.17
N GLU A 371 30.50 -60.68 -37.58
CA GLU A 371 30.84 -59.40 -36.94
C GLU A 371 29.73 -58.35 -37.17
N VAL A 372 29.33 -57.64 -36.11
CA VAL A 372 28.68 -56.31 -36.19
C VAL A 372 29.28 -55.47 -35.05
N PRO A 373 29.73 -54.23 -35.28
CA PRO A 373 30.70 -53.58 -34.41
C PRO A 373 30.11 -52.99 -33.12
N SER A 374 30.99 -52.73 -32.16
CA SER A 374 30.70 -51.98 -30.95
C SER A 374 30.13 -50.58 -31.26
N GLN A 375 28.90 -50.33 -30.83
CA GLN A 375 28.48 -48.99 -30.48
C GLN A 375 28.77 -48.82 -28.99
N ALA A 376 29.71 -47.93 -28.66
CA ALA A 376 29.77 -47.39 -27.32
C ALA A 376 28.48 -46.61 -27.08
N ASP A 377 27.75 -46.97 -26.03
CA ASP A 377 26.73 -46.07 -25.49
C ASP A 377 27.47 -44.86 -24.93
N GLU A 378 27.21 -43.66 -25.45
CA GLU A 378 27.71 -42.39 -24.91
C GLU A 378 26.91 -42.03 -23.65
N GLY A 379 26.90 -42.97 -22.69
CA GLY A 379 26.30 -42.83 -21.39
C GLY A 379 26.92 -41.65 -20.66
N GLN A 380 26.08 -40.93 -19.91
CA GLN A 380 26.52 -39.93 -18.96
C GLN A 380 27.61 -40.54 -18.05
N PRO A 381 28.66 -39.79 -17.67
CA PRO A 381 29.70 -40.32 -16.79
C PRO A 381 29.02 -40.89 -15.53
N LYS A 382 29.22 -42.19 -15.27
CA LYS A 382 28.73 -42.82 -14.04
C LYS A 382 29.29 -42.04 -12.86
N GLU A 383 28.40 -41.40 -12.11
CA GLU A 383 28.82 -40.63 -10.93
C GLU A 383 29.36 -41.60 -9.89
N THR A 384 30.55 -41.31 -9.37
CA THR A 384 31.20 -42.18 -8.39
C THR A 384 30.51 -42.10 -7.02
N SER A 385 30.70 -43.12 -6.21
CA SER A 385 30.34 -43.13 -4.78
C SER A 385 30.78 -41.82 -4.08
N GLU A 386 32.03 -41.39 -4.27
CA GLU A 386 32.56 -40.11 -3.77
C GLU A 386 31.79 -38.86 -4.26
N GLN A 387 31.38 -38.81 -5.53
CA GLN A 387 30.67 -37.66 -6.10
C GLN A 387 29.24 -37.54 -5.55
N LEU A 388 28.59 -38.67 -5.27
CA LEU A 388 27.26 -38.69 -4.64
C LEU A 388 27.35 -38.29 -3.15
N ILE A 389 28.42 -38.69 -2.45
CA ILE A 389 28.70 -38.23 -1.08
C ILE A 389 28.90 -36.70 -1.06
N GLN A 390 29.73 -36.14 -1.95
CA GLN A 390 29.94 -34.68 -2.02
C GLN A 390 28.64 -33.90 -2.30
N LYS A 391 27.75 -34.44 -3.16
CA LYS A 391 26.42 -33.84 -3.37
C LYS A 391 25.53 -33.94 -2.14
N ALA A 392 25.59 -35.06 -1.40
CA ALA A 392 24.83 -35.22 -0.16
C ALA A 392 25.29 -34.21 0.91
N GLU A 393 26.60 -33.98 1.05
CA GLU A 393 27.16 -32.97 1.94
C GLU A 393 26.77 -31.54 1.52
N GLU A 394 26.76 -31.23 0.21
CA GLU A 394 26.30 -29.93 -0.29
C GLU A 394 24.78 -29.72 -0.07
N ALA A 395 23.98 -30.79 -0.16
CA ALA A 395 22.54 -30.76 0.13
C ALA A 395 22.26 -30.64 1.64
N GLU A 396 22.98 -31.36 2.49
CA GLU A 396 22.93 -31.24 3.96
C GLU A 396 23.26 -29.81 4.40
N LYS A 397 24.32 -29.20 3.87
CA LYS A 397 24.68 -27.81 4.20
C LYS A 397 23.58 -26.81 3.80
N LYS A 398 22.98 -26.97 2.61
CA LYS A 398 21.87 -26.12 2.17
C LYS A 398 20.61 -26.36 3.01
N ALA A 399 20.39 -27.59 3.51
CA ALA A 399 19.30 -27.89 4.43
C ALA A 399 19.49 -27.19 5.78
N GLU A 400 20.73 -27.16 6.29
CA GLU A 400 21.10 -26.45 7.53
C GLU A 400 20.91 -24.92 7.36
N GLU A 401 21.46 -24.31 6.30
CA GLU A 401 21.27 -22.88 5.99
C GLU A 401 19.78 -22.49 5.87
N ALA A 402 18.96 -23.34 5.24
CA ALA A 402 17.51 -23.12 5.14
C ALA A 402 16.78 -23.33 6.49
N SER A 403 17.25 -24.25 7.34
CA SER A 403 16.72 -24.49 8.68
C SER A 403 17.02 -23.33 9.64
N GLU A 404 18.22 -22.74 9.56
CA GLU A 404 18.59 -21.53 10.29
C GLU A 404 17.74 -20.33 9.86
N GLU A 405 17.57 -20.08 8.56
CA GLU A 405 16.73 -18.97 8.09
C GLU A 405 15.25 -19.19 8.46
N ALA A 406 14.73 -20.42 8.38
CA ALA A 406 13.40 -20.75 8.88
C ALA A 406 13.26 -20.39 10.36
N SER A 407 14.22 -20.80 11.19
CA SER A 407 14.23 -20.55 12.64
C SER A 407 14.29 -19.05 12.96
N ARG A 408 15.12 -18.28 12.24
CA ARG A 408 15.21 -16.82 12.36
C ARG A 408 13.88 -16.14 12.02
N LEU A 409 13.19 -16.60 10.98
CA LEU A 409 11.89 -16.08 10.56
C LEU A 409 10.75 -16.48 11.52
N GLU A 410 10.82 -17.66 12.16
CA GLU A 410 9.89 -18.05 13.23
C GLU A 410 10.09 -17.18 14.48
N GLN A 411 11.34 -16.87 14.85
CA GLN A 411 11.65 -15.93 15.94
C GLN A 411 11.18 -14.49 15.65
N GLU A 412 11.42 -13.98 14.44
CA GLU A 412 10.94 -12.65 14.01
C GLU A 412 9.40 -12.59 14.05
N ALA A 413 8.71 -13.64 13.56
CA ALA A 413 7.26 -13.76 13.64
C ALA A 413 6.76 -13.81 15.10
N ALA A 414 7.47 -14.48 16.01
CA ALA A 414 7.14 -14.52 17.43
C ALA A 414 7.33 -13.17 18.14
N LYS A 415 8.40 -12.43 17.83
CA LYS A 415 8.63 -11.06 18.32
C LYS A 415 7.53 -10.11 17.83
N VAL A 416 7.19 -10.16 16.55
CA VAL A 416 6.09 -9.38 15.95
C VAL A 416 4.71 -9.77 16.53
N GLN A 417 4.50 -11.04 16.91
CA GLN A 417 3.27 -11.46 17.61
C GLN A 417 3.19 -10.87 19.02
N ARG A 418 4.23 -11.01 19.86
CA ARG A 418 4.23 -10.48 21.24
C ARG A 418 4.03 -8.96 21.26
N GLN A 419 4.72 -8.21 20.39
CA GLN A 419 4.56 -6.75 20.31
C GLN A 419 3.13 -6.32 19.90
N ARG A 420 2.40 -7.13 19.13
CA ARG A 420 0.98 -6.90 18.80
C ARG A 420 0.05 -7.20 19.97
N GLU A 421 0.28 -8.30 20.67
CA GLU A 421 -0.47 -8.68 21.87
C GLU A 421 -0.32 -7.61 22.97
N ALA A 422 0.92 -7.21 23.28
CA ALA A 422 1.21 -6.10 24.19
C ALA A 422 0.50 -4.79 23.77
N SER A 423 0.54 -4.45 22.47
CA SER A 423 -0.16 -3.27 21.93
C SER A 423 -1.69 -3.35 22.09
N SER A 424 -2.28 -4.53 21.90
CA SER A 424 -3.72 -4.79 22.08
C SER A 424 -4.12 -4.68 23.56
N LEU A 425 -3.33 -5.26 24.46
CA LEU A 425 -3.52 -5.17 25.91
C LEU A 425 -3.44 -3.71 26.42
N ILE A 426 -2.51 -2.90 25.89
CA ILE A 426 -2.42 -1.46 26.18
C ILE A 426 -3.65 -0.70 25.66
N ALA A 427 -4.17 -1.04 24.48
CA ALA A 427 -5.39 -0.44 23.94
C ALA A 427 -6.61 -0.77 24.82
N LYS A 428 -6.76 -2.03 25.23
CA LYS A 428 -7.83 -2.47 26.14
C LYS A 428 -7.76 -1.76 27.49
N ALA A 429 -6.57 -1.65 28.09
CA ALA A 429 -6.37 -0.88 29.31
C ALA A 429 -6.78 0.60 29.16
N SER A 430 -6.38 1.25 28.06
CA SER A 430 -6.72 2.65 27.80
C SER A 430 -8.23 2.90 27.64
N ASP A 431 -8.99 1.93 27.15
CA ASP A 431 -10.44 2.06 27.01
C ASP A 431 -11.19 1.76 28.33
N LEU A 432 -10.67 0.85 29.16
CA LEU A 432 -11.16 0.63 30.53
C LEU A 432 -10.91 1.85 31.43
N GLU A 433 -9.75 2.50 31.30
CA GLU A 433 -9.44 3.78 31.98
C GLU A 433 -10.46 4.88 31.63
N LYS A 434 -10.91 4.95 30.37
CA LYS A 434 -11.94 5.92 29.93
C LYS A 434 -13.33 5.59 30.47
N GLU A 435 -13.71 4.32 30.51
CA GLU A 435 -14.99 3.92 31.14
C GLU A 435 -14.97 4.22 32.64
N ALA A 436 -13.87 3.93 33.34
CA ALA A 436 -13.70 4.29 34.75
C ALA A 436 -13.77 5.81 34.98
N GLN A 437 -13.14 6.62 34.13
CA GLN A 437 -13.24 8.08 34.24
C GLN A 437 -14.68 8.58 34.02
N SER A 438 -15.37 8.06 33.00
CA SER A 438 -16.79 8.38 32.73
C SER A 438 -17.69 8.02 33.92
N LEU A 439 -17.45 6.88 34.57
CA LEU A 439 -18.18 6.46 35.77
C LEU A 439 -17.86 7.33 37.00
N LYS A 440 -16.62 7.81 37.16
CA LYS A 440 -16.26 8.79 38.21
C LYS A 440 -16.91 10.15 38.00
N GLU A 441 -16.97 10.64 36.76
CA GLU A 441 -17.72 11.85 36.42
C GLU A 441 -19.23 11.67 36.68
N THR A 442 -19.79 10.51 36.30
CA THR A 442 -21.19 10.14 36.61
C THR A 442 -21.46 10.11 38.11
N ALA A 443 -20.60 9.46 38.90
CA ALA A 443 -20.69 9.41 40.37
C ALA A 443 -20.66 10.81 40.99
N LYS A 444 -19.80 11.70 40.49
CA LYS A 444 -19.75 13.10 40.93
C LYS A 444 -21.07 13.83 40.65
N THR A 445 -21.61 13.73 39.44
CA THR A 445 -22.90 14.39 39.08
C THR A 445 -24.05 13.86 39.94
N LEU A 446 -24.05 12.56 40.27
CA LEU A 446 -25.04 11.96 41.16
C LEU A 446 -24.96 12.52 42.59
N ARG A 447 -23.75 12.70 43.16
CA ARG A 447 -23.54 13.33 44.47
C ARG A 447 -23.95 14.81 44.53
N GLU A 448 -23.89 15.52 43.40
CA GLU A 448 -24.36 16.91 43.28
C GLU A 448 -25.89 17.01 43.11
N SER A 449 -26.58 15.89 42.83
CA SER A 449 -28.04 15.84 42.71
C SER A 449 -28.75 15.77 44.07
N ARG A 450 -30.07 16.00 44.08
CA ARG A 450 -30.95 15.87 45.26
C ARG A 450 -31.99 14.76 45.10
N GLU A 451 -31.71 13.77 44.26
CA GLU A 451 -32.62 12.65 44.03
C GLU A 451 -32.48 11.57 45.10
N GLU A 452 -33.60 10.92 45.45
CA GLU A 452 -33.60 9.78 46.37
C GLU A 452 -32.81 8.61 45.78
N GLY A 453 -31.92 8.01 46.59
CA GLY A 453 -31.00 6.95 46.14
C GLY A 453 -29.83 7.40 45.25
N ALA A 454 -29.60 8.70 45.06
CA ALA A 454 -28.49 9.18 44.22
C ALA A 454 -27.09 8.83 44.77
N GLU A 455 -26.90 8.93 46.09
CA GLU A 455 -25.61 8.58 46.74
C GLU A 455 -25.29 7.08 46.62
N GLU A 456 -26.29 6.20 46.67
CA GLU A 456 -26.11 4.75 46.47
C GLU A 456 -25.64 4.44 45.04
N LYS A 457 -26.30 5.03 44.04
CA LYS A 457 -25.87 4.95 42.63
C LYS A 457 -24.47 5.55 42.40
N ALA A 458 -24.12 6.61 43.12
CA ALA A 458 -22.79 7.21 43.04
C ALA A 458 -21.71 6.26 43.59
N GLN A 459 -21.98 5.58 44.71
CA GLN A 459 -21.09 4.59 45.29
C GLN A 459 -20.97 3.34 44.41
N GLU A 460 -22.05 2.88 43.77
CA GLU A 460 -22.00 1.80 42.78
C GLU A 460 -21.13 2.15 41.56
N ALA A 461 -21.32 3.34 40.98
CA ALA A 461 -20.53 3.82 39.85
C ALA A 461 -19.04 4.02 40.21
N GLU A 462 -18.75 4.53 41.41
CA GLU A 462 -17.38 4.70 41.91
C GLU A 462 -16.71 3.34 42.19
N ALA A 463 -17.42 2.37 42.76
CA ALA A 463 -16.93 1.00 42.95
C ALA A 463 -16.64 0.31 41.61
N LYS A 464 -17.53 0.42 40.61
CA LYS A 464 -17.31 -0.11 39.27
C LYS A 464 -16.09 0.56 38.60
N ALA A 465 -15.91 1.87 38.76
CA ALA A 465 -14.75 2.57 38.24
C ALA A 465 -13.42 2.05 38.84
N VAL A 466 -13.38 1.81 40.15
CA VAL A 466 -12.22 1.23 40.83
C VAL A 466 -11.91 -0.19 40.35
N GLN A 467 -12.94 -1.01 40.05
CA GLN A 467 -12.76 -2.33 39.45
C GLN A 467 -12.13 -2.25 38.05
N LEU A 468 -12.63 -1.36 37.19
CA LEU A 468 -12.11 -1.16 35.83
C LEU A 468 -10.68 -0.60 35.82
N GLU A 469 -10.33 0.31 36.74
CA GLU A 469 -8.94 0.79 36.92
C GLU A 469 -7.99 -0.32 37.39
N LYS A 470 -8.48 -1.29 38.15
CA LYS A 470 -7.70 -2.46 38.53
C LYS A 470 -7.46 -3.37 37.32
N GLU A 471 -8.51 -3.69 36.57
CA GLU A 471 -8.40 -4.53 35.37
C GLU A 471 -7.48 -3.89 34.31
N ALA A 472 -7.57 -2.56 34.11
CA ALA A 472 -6.67 -1.82 33.24
C ALA A 472 -5.19 -1.91 33.68
N LYS A 473 -4.91 -1.83 34.98
CA LYS A 473 -3.54 -2.01 35.53
C LYS A 473 -3.04 -3.44 35.32
N ASP A 474 -3.90 -4.44 35.50
CA ASP A 474 -3.55 -5.83 35.26
C ASP A 474 -3.24 -6.08 33.76
N TYR A 475 -4.02 -5.54 32.81
CA TYR A 475 -3.68 -5.60 31.38
C TYR A 475 -2.38 -4.87 31.04
N ARG A 476 -2.12 -3.67 31.59
CA ARG A 476 -0.84 -2.97 31.41
C ARG A 476 0.34 -3.80 31.92
N ARG A 477 0.17 -4.50 33.04
CA ARG A 477 1.20 -5.37 33.61
C ARG A 477 1.49 -6.60 32.76
N VAL A 478 0.47 -7.20 32.12
CA VAL A 478 0.65 -8.30 31.15
C VAL A 478 1.32 -7.78 29.88
N ALA A 479 0.91 -6.62 29.36
CA ALA A 479 1.54 -6.00 28.20
C ALA A 479 3.01 -5.67 28.45
N GLN A 480 3.32 -5.12 29.64
CA GLN A 480 4.69 -4.80 30.01
C GLN A 480 5.56 -6.06 30.05
N LYS A 481 5.10 -7.16 30.67
CA LYS A 481 5.82 -8.44 30.65
C LYS A 481 6.17 -8.94 29.25
N GLN A 482 5.26 -8.82 28.28
CA GLN A 482 5.54 -9.24 26.90
C GLN A 482 6.55 -8.35 26.17
N ASN A 483 6.83 -7.14 26.67
CA ASN A 483 7.94 -6.30 26.23
C ASN A 483 9.21 -6.55 27.07
N ASP A 484 9.09 -6.81 28.38
CA ASP A 484 10.23 -7.08 29.26
C ASP A 484 10.94 -8.41 28.87
N GLU A 485 10.20 -9.38 28.30
CA GLU A 485 10.76 -10.60 27.65
C GLU A 485 11.54 -10.32 26.33
N GLU A 486 11.70 -9.05 25.94
CA GLU A 486 12.56 -8.65 24.81
C GLU A 486 14.02 -8.52 25.25
N ASP A 487 14.29 -8.09 26.49
CA ASP A 487 15.64 -7.88 27.04
C ASP A 487 16.35 -9.22 27.38
N GLU A 488 15.66 -10.17 28.03
CA GLU A 488 16.26 -11.49 28.42
C GLU A 488 16.68 -12.36 27.21
N VAL A 489 16.24 -12.02 26.00
CA VAL A 489 16.54 -12.78 24.77
C VAL A 489 17.72 -12.18 23.98
N GLU A 490 18.03 -10.89 24.12
CA GLU A 490 19.21 -10.29 23.47
C GLU A 490 20.52 -10.62 24.22
N ASP A 491 20.49 -10.84 25.54
CA ASP A 491 21.64 -11.31 26.33
C ASP A 491 21.93 -12.82 26.16
N ALA A 492 21.01 -13.59 25.54
CA ALA A 492 21.10 -15.03 25.38
C ALA A 492 21.98 -15.48 24.19
N ALA A 493 23.18 -14.91 24.06
CA ALA A 493 24.16 -15.32 23.06
C ALA A 493 24.59 -16.79 23.27
N PRO A 494 24.82 -17.57 22.19
CA PRO A 494 25.19 -18.98 22.32
C PRO A 494 26.58 -19.11 22.96
N VAL A 495 26.65 -19.74 24.12
CA VAL A 495 27.90 -20.14 24.76
C VAL A 495 28.66 -21.04 23.79
N GLN A 496 29.83 -20.58 23.35
CA GLN A 496 30.72 -21.39 22.51
C GLN A 496 31.09 -22.67 23.28
N LYS A 497 30.95 -23.82 22.62
CA LYS A 497 31.62 -25.03 23.10
C LYS A 497 33.10 -24.85 22.81
N ASP A 498 33.90 -24.61 23.84
CA ASP A 498 35.34 -24.69 23.74
C ASP A 498 35.73 -26.13 23.35
N ASN A 499 36.47 -26.26 22.24
CA ASN A 499 37.12 -27.51 21.89
C ASN A 499 38.41 -27.62 22.71
N GLU A 500 38.47 -28.52 23.68
CA GLU A 500 39.73 -28.96 24.29
C GLU A 500 40.50 -29.87 23.29
N GLU A 501 41.11 -29.26 22.27
CA GLU A 501 42.26 -29.87 21.59
C GLU A 501 43.51 -29.64 22.46
N GLY A 502 44.35 -30.67 22.61
CA GLY A 502 45.39 -30.70 23.63
C GLY A 502 46.70 -29.99 23.25
N GLU A 503 47.36 -29.39 24.23
CA GLU A 503 48.77 -28.98 24.13
C GLU A 503 49.71 -30.08 24.67
N ASP A 504 50.77 -30.37 23.91
CA ASP A 504 51.92 -31.17 24.34
C ASP A 504 52.65 -30.51 25.51
N ILE A 505 53.07 -31.31 26.50
CA ILE A 505 54.12 -30.90 27.44
C ILE A 505 55.16 -32.02 27.60
N ASN A 506 56.33 -31.84 26.97
CA ASN A 506 57.54 -32.56 27.36
C ASN A 506 58.10 -31.92 28.66
N GLY A 507 58.30 -32.72 29.72
CA GLY A 507 58.84 -32.25 31.01
C GLY A 507 59.01 -33.36 32.04
#